data_AF-A0A6G8S456-F1
#
_entry.id   AF-A0A6G8S456-F1
#
_cell.length_a   1.000
_cell.length_b   1.000
_cell.length_c   1.000
_cell.angle_alpha   90.00
_cell.angle_beta   90.00
_cell.angle_gamma   90.00
#
_symmetry.space_group_name_H-M   'P 1'
#
loop_
_entity.id
_entity.type
_entity.pdbx_description
1 polymer ?
#
loop_
_entity_poly.entity_id
_entity_poly.type
_entity_poly.pdbx_seq_one_letter_code
_entity_poly.pdbx_strand_id
1 'polypeptide(L)'
;MNFEEFDQLIERMSREGEYAKVDIILDNKINEILMLDEAEISKYLFLYASLAGDMESLDRFDRLFEQAVALGKANKSDLKMYENLSPANRWL
;
A
#
# COMPACT_ATOMS: atom_id res chain seq x y z
N MET A 1 -17.77 1.32 5.89
CA MET A 1 -16.59 1.52 6.74
C MET A 1 -15.96 2.83 6.33
N ASN A 2 -15.84 3.77 7.25
CA ASN A 2 -15.07 4.99 6.99
C ASN A 2 -13.56 4.68 7.07
N PHE A 3 -12.70 5.64 6.71
CA PHE A 3 -11.25 5.42 6.74
C PHE A 3 -10.68 5.23 8.15
N GLU A 4 -11.31 5.80 9.18
CA GLU A 4 -10.89 5.60 10.57
C GLU A 4 -11.08 4.15 11.02
N GLU A 5 -12.25 3.57 10.76
CA GLU A 5 -12.54 2.16 11.03
C GLU A 5 -11.66 1.22 10.18
N PHE A 6 -11.36 1.63 8.95
CA PHE A 6 -10.44 0.90 8.08
C PHE A 6 -9.04 0.87 8.65
N ASP A 7 -8.50 2.01 9.07
CA ASP A 7 -7.14 2.09 9.63
C ASP A 7 -7.02 1.28 10.92
N GLN A 8 -8.04 1.33 11.79
CA GLN A 8 -8.09 0.50 13.00
C GLN A 8 -8.10 -1.00 12.67
N LEU A 9 -8.82 -1.40 11.62
CA LEU A 9 -8.86 -2.79 11.16
C LEU A 9 -7.48 -3.24 10.65
N ILE A 10 -6.86 -2.45 9.76
CA ILE A 10 -5.51 -2.71 9.23
C ILE A 10 -4.50 -2.81 10.36
N GLU A 11 -4.52 -1.87 11.31
CA GLU A 11 -3.57 -1.84 12.42
C GLU A 11 -3.72 -3.08 13.30
N ARG A 12 -4.95 -3.43 13.67
CA ARG A 12 -5.23 -4.64 14.46
C ARG A 12 -4.73 -5.90 13.76
N MET A 13 -5.09 -6.07 12.49
CA MET A 13 -4.72 -7.25 11.72
C MET A 13 -3.20 -7.35 11.49
N SER A 14 -2.53 -6.22 11.31
CA SER A 14 -1.07 -6.16 11.21
C SER A 14 -0.38 -6.56 12.51
N ARG A 15 -0.94 -6.19 13.67
CA ARG A 15 -0.45 -6.65 14.99
C ARG A 15 -0.67 -8.14 15.22
N GLU A 16 -1.75 -8.69 14.66
CA GLU A 16 -2.07 -10.12 14.70
C GLU A 16 -1.28 -10.96 13.66
N GLY A 17 -0.47 -10.30 12.81
CA GLY A 17 0.34 -10.95 11.78
C GLY A 17 -0.46 -11.42 10.57
N GLU A 18 -1.70 -10.93 10.39
CA GLU A 18 -2.59 -11.33 9.30
C GLU A 18 -2.29 -10.60 7.97
N TYR A 19 -1.02 -10.42 7.63
CA TYR A 19 -0.57 -9.55 6.52
C TYR A 19 -1.20 -9.89 5.16
N ALA A 20 -1.39 -11.18 4.86
CA ALA A 20 -2.05 -11.60 3.61
C ALA A 20 -3.51 -11.10 3.52
N LYS A 21 -4.23 -11.07 4.65
CA LYS A 21 -5.59 -10.53 4.67
C LYS A 21 -5.59 -9.01 4.62
N VAL A 22 -4.62 -8.37 5.26
CA VAL A 22 -4.42 -6.90 5.19
C VAL A 22 -4.21 -6.48 3.74
N ASP A 23 -3.36 -7.19 3.00
CA ASP A 23 -3.09 -6.93 1.58
C ASP A 23 -4.36 -7.04 0.72
N ILE A 24 -5.17 -8.09 0.91
CA ILE A 24 -6.45 -8.25 0.19
C ILE A 24 -7.44 -7.13 0.54
N ILE A 25 -7.54 -6.75 1.82
CA ILE A 25 -8.47 -5.71 2.27
C ILE A 25 -8.07 -4.35 1.71
N LEU A 26 -6.77 -4.07 1.66
CA LEU A 26 -6.22 -2.88 1.04
C LEU A 26 -6.57 -2.85 -0.46
N ASP A 27 -6.38 -3.95 -1.19
CA ASP A 27 -6.63 -4.04 -2.64
C ASP A 27 -8.09 -3.73 -2.98
N ASN A 28 -9.03 -4.24 -2.16
CA ASN A 28 -10.46 -3.95 -2.31
C ASN A 28 -10.82 -2.47 -2.09
N LYS A 29 -9.93 -1.68 -1.49
CA LYS A 29 -10.12 -0.24 -1.21
C LYS A 29 -9.28 0.66 -2.10
N ILE A 30 -8.57 0.12 -3.08
CA ILE A 30 -7.60 0.86 -3.91
C ILE A 30 -8.22 2.11 -4.58
N ASN A 31 -9.43 1.99 -5.13
CA ASN A 31 -10.11 3.12 -5.78
C ASN A 31 -10.47 4.23 -4.79
N GLU A 32 -10.86 3.88 -3.57
CA GLU A 32 -11.19 4.84 -2.52
C GLU A 32 -9.92 5.52 -2.00
N ILE A 33 -8.84 4.75 -1.82
CA ILE A 33 -7.51 5.26 -1.43
C ILE A 33 -7.00 6.26 -2.47
N LEU A 34 -7.12 5.95 -3.76
CA LEU A 34 -6.71 6.85 -4.85
C LEU A 34 -7.49 8.17 -4.90
N MET A 35 -8.65 8.27 -4.24
CA MET A 35 -9.40 9.52 -4.13
C MET A 35 -8.90 10.43 -3.01
N LEU A 36 -8.11 9.91 -2.06
CA LEU A 36 -7.55 10.67 -0.95
C LEU A 36 -6.54 11.73 -1.42
N ASP A 37 -6.21 12.66 -0.52
CA ASP A 37 -5.15 13.63 -0.81
C ASP A 37 -3.76 12.96 -0.84
N GLU A 38 -2.77 13.74 -1.29
CA GLU A 38 -1.38 13.27 -1.43
C GLU A 38 -0.80 12.75 -0.12
N ALA A 39 -1.08 13.43 1.01
CA ALA A 39 -0.52 13.07 2.31
C ALA A 39 -1.08 11.73 2.81
N GLU A 40 -2.38 11.50 2.63
CA GLU A 40 -3.03 10.24 3.00
C GLU A 40 -2.63 9.10 2.06
N ILE A 41 -2.56 9.33 0.73
CA ILE A 41 -2.09 8.31 -0.22
C ILE A 41 -0.66 7.87 0.10
N SER A 42 0.23 8.81 0.46
CA SER A 42 1.60 8.45 0.82
C SER A 42 1.66 7.48 2.01
N LYS A 43 0.74 7.58 2.97
CA LYS A 43 0.67 6.62 4.10
C LYS A 43 0.28 5.23 3.61
N TYR A 44 -0.72 5.14 2.74
CA TYR A 44 -1.15 3.85 2.19
C TYR A 44 -0.10 3.23 1.27
N LEU A 45 0.58 4.02 0.45
CA LEU A 45 1.72 3.54 -0.37
C LEU A 45 2.82 2.95 0.52
N PHE A 46 3.14 3.61 1.64
CA PHE A 46 4.13 3.12 2.59
C PHE A 46 3.69 1.79 3.22
N LEU A 47 2.42 1.71 3.63
CA LEU A 47 1.83 0.50 4.19
C LEU A 47 1.86 -0.67 3.20
N TYR A 48 1.35 -0.48 1.98
CA TYR A 48 1.37 -1.49 0.92
C TYR A 48 2.79 -1.98 0.64
N ALA A 49 3.73 -1.06 0.44
CA ALA A 49 5.12 -1.41 0.20
C ALA A 49 5.68 -2.26 1.34
N SER A 50 5.41 -1.90 2.60
CA SER A 50 5.89 -2.65 3.77
C SER A 50 5.29 -4.06 3.91
N LEU A 51 4.10 -4.28 3.35
CA LEU A 51 3.37 -5.55 3.40
C LEU A 51 3.63 -6.45 2.20
N ALA A 52 4.14 -5.89 1.09
CA ALA A 52 4.41 -6.62 -0.13
C ALA A 52 5.53 -7.66 0.06
N GLY A 53 5.13 -8.85 0.54
CA GLY A 53 6.03 -9.95 0.90
C GLY A 53 6.19 -11.01 -0.19
N ASP A 54 5.34 -11.00 -1.21
CA ASP A 54 5.41 -11.86 -2.38
C ASP A 54 5.27 -11.06 -3.69
N MET A 55 5.41 -11.76 -4.82
CA MET A 55 5.37 -11.16 -6.15
C MET A 55 3.98 -10.59 -6.51
N GLU A 56 2.90 -11.18 -6.00
CA GLU A 56 1.54 -10.68 -6.29
C GLU A 56 1.26 -9.39 -5.52
N SER A 57 1.66 -9.32 -4.25
CA SER A 57 1.56 -8.09 -3.46
C SER A 57 2.44 -6.97 -4.02
N LEU A 58 3.61 -7.31 -4.58
CA LEU A 58 4.48 -6.34 -5.25
C LEU A 58 3.83 -5.79 -6.54
N ASP A 59 3.25 -6.64 -7.39
CA ASP A 59 2.51 -6.20 -8.59
C ASP A 59 1.29 -5.34 -8.23
N ARG A 60 0.59 -5.64 -7.13
CA ARG A 60 -0.48 -4.77 -6.60
C ARG A 60 0.05 -3.39 -6.17
N PHE A 61 1.16 -3.36 -5.43
CA PHE A 61 1.80 -2.11 -5.03
C PHE A 61 2.23 -1.28 -6.26
N ASP A 62 2.88 -1.90 -7.25
CA ASP A 62 3.36 -1.19 -8.44
C ASP A 62 2.21 -0.56 -9.21
N ARG A 63 1.09 -1.27 -9.38
CA ARG A 63 -0.12 -0.73 -10.02
C ARG A 63 -0.71 0.45 -9.25
N LEU A 64 -0.75 0.38 -7.92
CA LEU A 64 -1.22 1.48 -7.07
C LEU A 64 -0.31 2.69 -7.21
N PHE A 65 1.01 2.47 -7.16
CA PHE A 65 2.01 3.52 -7.27
C PHE A 65 1.93 4.22 -8.64
N GLU A 66 1.85 3.46 -9.73
CA GLU A 66 1.71 4.04 -11.08
C GLU A 66 0.44 4.87 -11.23
N GLN A 67 -0.68 4.42 -10.66
CA GLN A 67 -1.93 5.18 -10.66
C GLN A 67 -1.82 6.45 -9.82
N ALA A 68 -1.19 6.40 -8.64
CA ALA A 68 -0.94 7.57 -7.82
C ALA A 68 -0.04 8.60 -8.54
N VAL A 69 1.00 8.14 -9.25
CA VAL A 69 1.85 8.99 -10.08
C VAL A 69 1.05 9.63 -11.22
N ALA A 70 0.21 8.88 -11.92
CA ALA A 70 -0.62 9.39 -13.01
C ALA A 70 -1.62 10.47 -12.54
N LEU A 71 -2.08 10.37 -11.29
CA LEU A 71 -2.95 11.37 -10.65
C LEU A 71 -2.18 12.56 -10.06
N GLY A 72 -0.85 12.58 -10.14
CA GLY A 72 -0.02 13.63 -9.56
C GLY A 72 0.03 13.60 -8.02
N LYS A 73 -0.26 12.44 -7.41
CA LYS A 73 -0.32 12.23 -5.95
C LYS A 73 0.88 11.44 -5.41
N ALA A 74 1.81 11.08 -6.28
CA ALA A 74 3.09 10.49 -5.93
C ALA A 74 4.14 10.92 -6.96
N ASN A 75 5.40 10.99 -6.57
CA ASN A 75 6.49 11.23 -7.52
C ASN A 75 7.16 9.90 -7.89
N LYS A 76 7.41 9.70 -9.18
CA LYS A 76 8.13 8.52 -9.67
C LYS A 76 9.52 8.37 -9.06
N SER A 77 10.14 9.47 -8.60
CA SER A 77 11.41 9.43 -7.86
C SER A 77 11.33 8.66 -6.54
N ASP A 78 10.13 8.55 -5.96
CA ASP A 78 9.92 7.98 -4.62
C ASP A 78 9.80 6.46 -4.66
N LEU A 79 9.68 5.86 -5.87
CA LEU A 79 9.55 4.42 -6.06
C LEU A 79 10.62 3.63 -5.28
N LYS A 80 11.88 4.09 -5.38
CA LYS A 80 13.02 3.44 -4.75
C LYS A 80 12.92 3.43 -3.22
N MET A 81 12.26 4.43 -2.62
CA MET A 81 12.01 4.43 -1.18
C MET A 81 11.05 3.30 -0.80
N TYR A 82 9.98 3.11 -1.57
CA TYR A 82 9.01 2.05 -1.33
C TYR A 82 9.57 0.66 -1.62
N GLU A 83 10.36 0.51 -2.68
CA GLU A 83 11.05 -0.74 -2.99
C GLU A 83 11.93 -1.23 -1.82
N ASN A 84 12.61 -0.32 -1.14
CA ASN A 84 13.44 -0.66 0.03
C ASN A 84 12.63 -1.12 1.25
N LEU A 85 11.33 -0.81 1.30
CA LEU A 85 10.43 -1.24 2.39
C LEU A 85 9.92 -2.66 2.16
N SER A 86 9.80 -3.08 0.90
CA SER A 86 9.19 -4.36 0.54
C SER A 86 10.01 -5.57 1.02
N PRO A 87 9.41 -6.47 1.82
CA PRO A 87 10.04 -7.73 2.16
C PRO A 87 10.29 -8.63 0.95
N ALA A 88 9.47 -8.55 -0.10
CA ALA A 88 9.65 -9.31 -1.35
C ALA A 88 10.98 -8.95 -2.05
N ASN A 89 11.36 -7.68 -2.02
CA ASN A 89 12.60 -7.19 -2.64
C ASN A 89 13.88 -7.67 -1.93
N ARG A 90 13.79 -8.34 -0.77
CA ARG A 90 14.96 -8.96 -0.13
C ARG A 90 15.43 -10.24 -0.84
N TRP A 91 14.61 -10.78 -1.74
CA TRP A 91 14.86 -12.04 -2.43
C TRP A 91 15.06 -11.87 -3.95
N LEU A 92 15.00 -10.63 -4.46
CA LEU A 92 15.29 -10.23 -5.84
C LEU A 92 16.74 -9.75 -5.97
#